data_AF-A0A7V5HII5-F1
#
_entry.id   AF-A0A7V5HII5-F1
#
_cell.length_a   1.000
_cell.length_b   1.000
_cell.length_c   1.000
_cell.angle_alpha   90.00
_cell.angle_beta   90.00
_cell.angle_gamma   90.00
#
_symmetry.space_group_name_H-M   'P 1'
#
loop_
_entity.id
_entity.type
_entity.pdbx_description
1 polymer ?
#
loop_
_entity_poly.entity_id
_entity_poly.type
_entity_poly.pdbx_seq_one_letter_code
_entity_poly.pdbx_strand_id
1 'polypeptide(L)'
;MTKGFTSESLVKKELNIYFFYRQSPGKNGDEYFQIVTITPHRKNFRFFSQIYGGELRWGDDYLVNPFAQIVDNQGRLLFKLSLFEGKIGSSQADKRGPARKSMGIPPLSSPFKIQGGFTFYYDNQRPEKAGGPVLFSFPSLFSTTEN
;
A
#
# COMPACT_ATOMS: atom_id res chain seq x y z
N MET A 1 -12.44 0.48 -44.08
CA MET A 1 -11.99 -0.34 -42.93
C MET A 1 -10.49 -0.14 -42.77
N THR A 2 -10.04 0.45 -41.67
CA THR A 2 -8.63 0.65 -41.35
C THR A 2 -7.94 -0.70 -41.16
N LYS A 3 -7.02 -1.04 -42.07
CA LYS A 3 -6.09 -2.18 -41.91
C LYS A 3 -5.38 -2.05 -40.56
N GLY A 4 -5.56 -3.00 -39.66
CA GLY A 4 -4.75 -3.09 -38.43
C GLY A 4 -5.44 -3.62 -37.17
N PHE A 5 -6.78 -3.63 -37.09
CA PHE A 5 -7.49 -4.20 -35.95
C PHE A 5 -8.06 -5.57 -36.31
N THR A 6 -7.26 -6.63 -36.13
CA THR A 6 -7.77 -8.01 -36.19
C THR A 6 -8.49 -8.35 -34.90
N SER A 7 -9.46 -9.26 -34.93
CA SER A 7 -10.17 -9.75 -33.74
C SER A 7 -9.21 -10.25 -32.67
N GLU A 8 -8.09 -10.86 -33.08
CA GLU A 8 -7.01 -11.34 -32.23
C GLU A 8 -6.25 -10.21 -31.52
N SER A 9 -6.07 -9.05 -32.17
CA SER A 9 -5.43 -7.86 -31.56
C SER A 9 -6.28 -7.22 -30.46
N LEU A 10 -7.58 -7.55 -30.39
CA LEU A 10 -8.52 -7.08 -29.38
C LEU A 10 -8.61 -8.02 -28.16
N VAL A 11 -8.00 -9.21 -28.22
CA VAL A 11 -8.08 -10.18 -27.11
C VAL A 11 -7.03 -9.85 -26.05
N LYS A 12 -7.34 -8.91 -25.15
CA LYS A 12 -6.81 -9.01 -23.78
C LYS A 12 -7.41 -10.29 -23.19
N LYS A 13 -6.62 -11.38 -23.14
CA LYS A 13 -7.11 -12.68 -22.64
C LYS A 13 -7.51 -12.64 -21.16
N GLU A 14 -6.96 -11.70 -20.39
CA GLU A 14 -7.19 -11.62 -18.95
C GLU A 14 -7.22 -10.16 -18.45
N LEU A 15 -8.09 -9.92 -17.45
CA LEU A 15 -8.16 -8.69 -16.69
C LEU A 15 -7.76 -8.99 -15.25
N ASN A 16 -6.53 -8.62 -14.88
CA ASN A 16 -6.03 -8.82 -13.53
C ASN A 16 -6.26 -7.58 -12.67
N ILE A 17 -7.01 -7.74 -11.57
CA ILE A 17 -7.24 -6.74 -10.54
C ILE A 17 -6.79 -7.33 -9.22
N TYR A 18 -5.86 -6.65 -8.56
CA TYR A 18 -5.36 -7.09 -7.26
C TYR A 18 -5.90 -6.18 -6.16
N PHE A 19 -6.48 -6.80 -5.13
CA PHE A 19 -7.00 -6.13 -3.95
C PHE A 19 -6.37 -6.73 -2.71
N PHE A 20 -5.82 -5.87 -1.86
CA PHE A 20 -5.22 -6.26 -0.60
C PHE A 20 -5.82 -5.39 0.50
N TYR A 21 -6.18 -6.04 1.59
CA TYR A 21 -6.66 -5.42 2.81
C TYR A 21 -5.94 -6.03 4.00
N ARG A 22 -5.45 -5.20 4.89
CA ARG A 22 -4.80 -5.65 6.11
C ARG A 22 -4.87 -4.59 7.19
N GLN A 23 -5.05 -5.06 8.42
CA GLN A 23 -4.84 -4.28 9.63
C GLN A 23 -3.36 -4.25 9.99
N SER A 24 -2.86 -3.10 10.44
CA SER A 24 -1.50 -2.96 10.95
C SER A 24 -1.28 -3.91 12.15
N PRO A 25 -0.06 -4.42 12.34
CA PRO A 25 0.26 -5.19 13.53
C PRO A 25 0.22 -4.24 14.74
N GLY A 26 -0.81 -4.34 15.58
CA GLY A 26 -1.08 -3.48 16.74
C GLY A 26 -0.08 -3.57 17.89
N LYS A 27 1.21 -3.81 17.60
CA LYS A 27 2.27 -4.00 18.60
C LYS A 27 2.71 -2.71 19.28
N ASN A 28 2.58 -1.55 18.62
CA ASN A 28 3.21 -0.30 19.06
C ASN A 28 2.24 0.90 19.17
N GLY A 29 0.93 0.66 19.29
CA GLY A 29 -0.08 1.73 19.29
C GLY A 29 -0.93 1.66 18.03
N ASP A 30 -2.21 1.42 18.28
CA ASP A 30 -3.42 1.44 17.48
C ASP A 30 -3.49 0.89 16.05
N GLU A 31 -4.59 0.18 15.85
CA GLU A 31 -4.92 -0.63 14.69
C GLU A 31 -5.52 0.25 13.59
N TYR A 32 -4.77 0.48 12.54
CA TYR A 32 -5.30 1.07 11.32
C TYR A 32 -5.38 0.01 10.23
N PHE A 33 -6.25 0.26 9.28
CA PHE A 33 -6.46 -0.58 8.12
C PHE A 33 -5.84 0.08 6.90
N GLN A 34 -5.24 -0.75 6.05
CA GLN A 34 -4.71 -0.34 4.78
C GLN A 34 -5.32 -1.15 3.66
N ILE A 35 -5.85 -0.43 2.67
CA ILE A 35 -6.21 -0.98 1.36
C ILE A 35 -5.06 -0.68 0.40
N VAL A 36 -4.71 -1.68 -0.41
CA VAL A 36 -3.87 -1.53 -1.60
C VAL A 36 -4.58 -2.15 -2.78
N THR A 37 -4.63 -1.43 -3.90
CA THR A 37 -5.15 -1.96 -5.15
C THR A 37 -4.16 -1.74 -6.29
N ILE A 38 -4.03 -2.73 -7.16
CA ILE A 38 -3.31 -2.62 -8.43
C ILE A 38 -4.32 -2.93 -9.54
N THR A 39 -4.73 -1.89 -10.27
CA THR A 39 -5.78 -1.98 -11.28
C THR A 39 -5.27 -1.56 -12.66
N PRO A 40 -5.74 -2.15 -13.76
CA PRO A 40 -5.36 -1.72 -15.10
C PRO A 40 -5.78 -0.26 -15.35
N HIS A 41 -4.88 0.53 -15.95
CA HIS A 41 -5.13 1.92 -16.34
C HIS A 41 -4.41 2.24 -17.66
N ARG A 42 -5.17 2.19 -18.78
CA ARG A 42 -4.66 2.29 -20.15
C ARG A 42 -3.61 1.20 -20.46
N LYS A 43 -2.38 1.59 -20.79
CA LYS A 43 -1.22 0.69 -21.05
C LYS A 43 -0.44 0.33 -19.78
N ASN A 44 -0.80 0.93 -18.64
CA ASN A 44 -0.14 0.80 -17.36
C ASN A 44 -1.09 0.18 -16.32
N PHE A 45 -0.62 0.06 -15.08
CA PHE A 45 -1.45 -0.17 -13.92
C PHE A 45 -1.46 1.05 -13.01
N ARG A 46 -2.52 1.20 -12.23
CA ARG A 46 -2.62 2.15 -11.13
C ARG A 46 -2.34 1.41 -9.84
N PHE A 47 -1.26 1.78 -9.17
CA PHE A 47 -0.98 1.40 -7.79
C PHE A 47 -1.61 2.45 -6.88
N PHE A 48 -2.60 2.04 -6.09
CA PHE A 48 -3.32 2.89 -5.15
C PHE A 48 -3.22 2.32 -3.74
N SER A 49 -3.14 3.20 -2.76
CA SER A 49 -3.26 2.82 -1.36
C SER A 49 -4.03 3.85 -0.56
N GLN A 50 -4.75 3.37 0.45
CA GLN A 50 -5.47 4.20 1.42
C GLN A 50 -5.31 3.60 2.81
N ILE A 51 -5.09 4.46 3.81
CA ILE A 51 -5.10 4.13 5.23
C ILE A 51 -6.27 4.80 5.94
N TYR A 52 -6.86 4.10 6.90
CA TYR A 52 -7.98 4.57 7.70
C TYR A 52 -8.06 3.77 9.01
N GLY A 53 -8.77 4.27 10.01
CA GLY A 53 -8.89 3.63 11.32
C GLY A 53 -9.63 4.56 12.28
N GLY A 54 -10.04 4.04 13.44
CA GLY A 54 -10.70 4.81 14.48
C GLY A 54 -9.85 6.00 14.90
N GLU A 55 -8.62 5.74 15.34
CA GLU A 55 -7.67 6.74 15.84
C GLU A 55 -7.24 7.80 14.81
N LEU A 56 -7.19 7.41 13.53
CA LEU A 56 -6.94 8.34 12.43
C LEU A 56 -8.10 9.35 12.23
N ARG A 57 -9.27 9.09 12.81
CA ARG A 57 -10.48 9.92 12.73
C ARG A 57 -10.91 10.49 14.08
N TRP A 58 -10.71 9.74 15.16
CA TRP A 58 -11.12 10.02 16.53
C TRP A 58 -10.09 9.37 17.46
N GLY A 59 -9.18 10.18 18.01
CA GLY A 59 -8.02 9.68 18.73
C GLY A 59 -6.95 10.74 18.93
N ASP A 60 -5.95 10.42 19.73
CA ASP A 60 -4.74 11.25 19.85
C ASP A 60 -3.53 10.61 19.15
N ASP A 61 -3.71 9.39 18.65
CA ASP A 61 -2.70 8.64 17.92
C ASP A 61 -2.58 9.10 16.46
N TYR A 62 -1.39 8.91 15.90
CA TYR A 62 -1.07 9.26 14.52
C TYR A 62 0.01 8.36 13.93
N LEU A 63 0.02 8.28 12.60
CA LEU A 63 1.02 7.60 11.80
C LEU A 63 1.99 8.63 11.23
N VAL A 64 3.28 8.29 11.19
CA VAL A 64 4.28 9.12 10.52
C VAL A 64 4.74 8.46 9.23
N ASN A 65 4.75 9.23 8.15
CA ASN A 65 5.25 8.83 6.85
C ASN A 65 4.70 7.48 6.33
N PRO A 66 3.38 7.23 6.37
CA PRO A 66 2.84 5.94 5.96
C PRO A 66 3.04 5.71 4.46
N PHE A 67 3.34 4.47 4.07
CA PHE A 67 3.58 4.05 2.70
C PHE A 67 3.00 2.68 2.38
N ALA A 68 2.90 2.40 1.07
CA ALA A 68 2.75 1.06 0.52
C ALA A 68 3.91 0.80 -0.43
N GLN A 69 4.36 -0.44 -0.53
CA GLN A 69 5.39 -0.83 -1.49
C GLN A 69 5.11 -2.17 -2.14
N ILE A 70 5.60 -2.30 -3.37
CA ILE A 70 5.63 -3.52 -4.16
C ILE A 70 7.07 -4.00 -4.15
N VAL A 71 7.28 -5.24 -3.72
CA VAL A 71 8.57 -5.92 -3.76
C VAL A 71 8.48 -7.16 -4.63
N ASP A 72 9.60 -7.55 -5.24
CA ASP A 72 9.66 -8.84 -5.94
C ASP A 72 9.73 -10.02 -4.95
N ASN A 73 9.77 -11.24 -5.49
CA ASN A 73 9.87 -12.45 -4.67
C ASN A 73 11.14 -12.53 -3.82
N GLN A 74 12.21 -11.83 -4.20
CA GLN A 74 13.48 -11.74 -3.47
C GLN A 74 13.47 -10.61 -2.43
N GLY A 75 12.38 -9.85 -2.33
CA GLY A 75 12.25 -8.71 -1.43
C GLY A 75 12.87 -7.42 -1.97
N ARG A 76 13.31 -7.38 -3.23
CA ARG A 76 13.83 -6.15 -3.84
C ARG A 76 12.67 -5.20 -4.13
N LEU A 77 12.87 -3.93 -3.77
CA LEU A 77 11.87 -2.89 -3.97
C LEU A 77 11.66 -2.60 -5.46
N LEU A 78 10.43 -2.77 -5.93
CA LEU A 78 10.03 -2.39 -7.29
C LEU A 78 9.41 -0.99 -7.30
N PHE A 79 8.48 -0.72 -6.38
CA PHE A 79 7.77 0.56 -6.29
C PHE A 79 7.46 0.92 -4.84
N LYS A 80 7.63 2.19 -4.48
CA LYS A 80 7.21 2.73 -3.18
C LYS A 80 6.25 3.90 -3.39
N LEU A 81 5.13 3.87 -2.68
CA LEU A 81 4.09 4.89 -2.69
C LEU A 81 3.98 5.48 -1.28
N SER A 82 4.63 6.63 -1.04
CA SER A 82 4.50 7.39 0.21
C SER A 82 3.13 8.08 0.25
N LEU A 83 2.20 7.63 1.10
CA LEU A 83 0.83 8.16 1.19
C LEU A 83 0.82 9.62 1.66
N PHE A 84 1.72 9.98 2.57
CA PHE A 84 1.93 11.33 3.09
C PHE A 84 3.31 11.42 3.74
N GLU A 85 3.87 12.63 3.78
CA GLU A 85 5.09 12.97 4.52
C GLU A 85 4.68 13.88 5.67
N GLY A 86 4.93 13.46 6.90
CA GLY A 86 4.41 14.08 8.12
C GLY A 86 3.44 13.18 8.89
N LYS A 87 2.72 13.81 9.83
CA LYS A 87 1.79 13.15 10.76
C LYS A 87 0.40 13.03 10.16
N ILE A 88 -0.17 11.83 10.22
CA ILE A 88 -1.59 11.58 9.93
C ILE A 88 -2.27 11.03 11.17
N GLY A 89 -3.23 11.76 11.70
CA GLY A 89 -4.01 11.40 12.88
C GLY A 89 -5.30 12.21 12.89
N SER A 90 -5.98 12.26 14.02
CA SER A 90 -7.18 13.09 14.17
C SER A 90 -6.93 14.36 14.96
N SER A 91 -6.30 14.25 16.13
CA SER A 91 -5.73 15.36 16.90
C SER A 91 -4.26 15.62 16.53
N GLN A 92 -3.80 16.87 16.64
CA GLN A 92 -2.38 17.28 16.56
C GLN A 92 -1.57 16.81 15.32
N ALA A 93 -2.24 16.35 14.26
CA ALA A 93 -1.62 15.88 13.04
C ALA A 93 -1.55 16.96 11.96
N ASP A 94 -0.50 16.91 11.14
CA ASP A 94 -0.35 17.77 9.95
C ASP A 94 -1.49 17.53 8.95
N LYS A 95 -2.05 16.31 8.96
CA LYS A 95 -3.18 15.92 8.13
C LYS A 95 -4.18 15.06 8.90
N ARG A 96 -5.47 15.40 8.78
CA ARG A 96 -6.57 14.55 9.23
C ARG A 96 -6.74 13.32 8.35
N GLY A 97 -6.84 12.13 8.95
CA GLY A 97 -7.10 10.88 8.24
C GLY A 97 -8.54 10.79 7.71
N PRO A 98 -8.84 9.91 6.73
CA PRO A 98 -7.96 8.96 6.06
C PRO A 98 -7.03 9.61 5.01
N ALA A 99 -5.91 8.94 4.72
CA ALA A 99 -5.01 9.36 3.64
C ALA A 99 -5.01 8.35 2.50
N ARG A 100 -4.97 8.84 1.26
CA ARG A 100 -4.94 8.02 0.05
C ARG A 100 -4.02 8.63 -0.99
N LYS A 101 -3.36 7.78 -1.78
CA LYS A 101 -2.51 8.18 -2.90
C LYS A 101 -2.54 7.13 -4.00
N SER A 102 -2.17 7.53 -5.21
CA SER A 102 -1.91 6.58 -6.30
C SER A 102 -0.81 7.04 -7.22
N MET A 103 -0.18 6.08 -7.89
CA MET A 103 0.79 6.29 -8.96
C MET A 103 0.52 5.34 -10.13
N GLY A 104 0.94 5.73 -11.33
CA GLY A 104 1.01 4.82 -12.46
C GLY A 104 2.27 3.96 -12.36
N ILE A 105 2.16 2.67 -12.65
CA ILE A 105 3.27 1.73 -12.75
C ILE A 105 3.19 0.94 -14.06
N PRO A 106 4.32 0.50 -14.62
CA PRO A 106 4.29 -0.43 -15.74
C PRO A 106 3.64 -1.77 -15.34
N PRO A 107 3.19 -2.58 -16.31
CA PRO A 107 2.75 -3.96 -16.05
C PRO A 107 3.78 -4.76 -15.25
N LEU A 108 3.30 -5.54 -14.28
CA LEU A 108 4.12 -6.45 -13.47
C LEU A 108 4.20 -7.81 -14.18
N SER A 109 5.39 -8.21 -14.60
CA SER A 109 5.63 -9.43 -15.38
C SER A 109 5.99 -10.66 -14.55
N SER A 110 6.08 -10.51 -13.22
CA SER A 110 6.49 -11.57 -12.31
C SER A 110 5.70 -11.49 -11.01
N PRO A 111 5.56 -12.60 -10.25
CA PRO A 111 4.94 -12.58 -8.94
C PRO A 111 5.61 -11.55 -8.02
N PHE A 112 4.80 -10.92 -7.17
CA PHE A 112 5.22 -9.82 -6.31
C PHE A 112 4.54 -9.92 -4.94
N LYS A 113 5.07 -9.19 -3.97
CA LYS A 113 4.48 -9.03 -2.64
C LYS A 113 4.17 -7.57 -2.37
N ILE A 114 3.14 -7.34 -1.58
CA ILE A 114 2.77 -6.00 -1.11
C ILE A 114 3.18 -5.87 0.35
N GLN A 115 3.78 -4.74 0.69
CA GLN A 115 4.06 -4.39 2.07
C GLN A 115 3.50 -3.01 2.39
N GLY A 116 2.98 -2.86 3.60
CA GLY A 116 2.65 -1.58 4.20
C GLY A 116 3.73 -1.20 5.21
N GLY A 117 3.88 0.09 5.46
CA GLY A 117 4.76 0.54 6.52
C GLY A 117 4.57 1.98 6.91
N PHE A 118 5.14 2.31 8.06
CA PHE A 118 5.02 3.60 8.73
C PHE A 118 6.06 3.70 9.84
N THR A 119 6.36 4.91 10.28
CA THR A 119 7.23 5.16 11.42
C THR A 119 6.37 5.57 12.61
N PHE A 120 6.72 5.11 13.81
CA PHE A 120 6.15 5.60 15.06
C PHE A 120 6.97 6.80 15.54
N TYR A 121 6.28 7.85 15.96
CA TYR A 121 6.92 9.03 16.55
C TYR A 121 7.18 8.85 18.04
N TYR A 122 8.18 9.60 18.52
CA TYR A 122 8.56 9.72 19.92
C TYR A 122 7.71 10.79 20.62
N ASP A 123 6.58 10.41 21.22
CA ASP A 123 6.03 11.21 22.31
C ASP A 123 6.85 10.89 23.57
N ASN A 124 7.27 11.92 24.32
CA ASN A 124 7.96 11.76 25.61
C ASN A 124 7.16 10.90 26.60
N GLN A 125 5.85 10.71 26.34
CA GLN A 125 4.97 9.87 27.12
C GLN A 125 5.14 8.35 26.87
N ARG A 126 5.65 7.92 25.70
CA ARG A 126 5.81 6.48 25.34
C ARG A 126 7.09 6.22 24.53
N PRO A 127 8.27 6.49 25.11
CA PRO A 127 9.56 6.37 24.41
C PRO A 127 9.87 4.96 23.91
N GLU A 128 9.33 3.93 24.58
CA GLU A 128 9.50 2.52 24.24
C GLU A 128 8.79 2.10 22.94
N LYS A 129 7.80 2.89 22.48
CA LYS A 129 7.04 2.62 21.25
C LYS A 129 7.61 3.36 20.03
N ALA A 130 8.61 4.20 20.24
CA ALA A 130 9.21 4.99 19.18
C ALA A 130 10.11 4.15 18.26
N GLY A 131 10.22 4.57 17.00
CA GLY A 131 11.08 3.95 16.00
C GLY A 131 10.32 3.46 14.77
N GLY A 132 11.04 2.86 13.83
CA GLY A 132 10.48 2.39 12.57
C GLY A 132 11.48 2.49 11.41
N PRO A 133 11.04 2.20 10.17
CA PRO A 133 9.67 1.85 9.82
C PRO A 133 9.27 0.45 10.30
N VAL A 134 8.06 0.32 10.83
CA VAL A 134 7.42 -0.99 10.98
C VAL A 134 6.88 -1.41 9.63
N LEU A 135 7.29 -2.59 9.19
CA LEU A 135 6.86 -3.21 7.93
C LEU A 135 5.93 -4.38 8.23
N PHE A 136 4.88 -4.51 7.42
CA PHE A 136 3.99 -5.67 7.44
C PHE A 136 3.56 -6.05 6.03
N SER A 137 3.30 -7.34 5.82
CA SER A 137 3.44 -7.91 4.48
C SER A 137 2.18 -8.33 3.74
N PHE A 138 0.94 -7.93 4.02
CA PHE A 138 -0.27 -8.46 3.33
C PHE A 138 -0.31 -10.01 3.10
N PRO A 139 -1.40 -10.59 2.60
CA PRO A 139 -1.38 -11.97 2.11
C PRO A 139 -0.76 -12.03 0.70
N SER A 140 0.02 -13.08 0.42
CA SER A 140 0.48 -13.36 -0.95
C SER A 140 -0.69 -13.86 -1.78
N LEU A 141 -0.83 -13.35 -3.01
CA LEU A 141 -1.79 -13.86 -4.00
C LEU A 141 -1.17 -14.89 -4.94
N PHE A 142 0.14 -15.11 -4.84
CA PHE A 142 0.88 -16.04 -5.68
C PHE A 142 1.32 -17.23 -4.82
N SER A 143 1.00 -18.43 -5.28
CA SER A 143 1.46 -19.68 -4.69
C SER A 143 2.98 -19.75 -4.78
N THR A 144 3.65 -20.13 -3.69
CA THR A 144 5.00 -20.68 -3.78
C THR A 144 4.86 -22.10 -4.32
N THR A 145 5.19 -22.32 -5.59
CA THR A 145 5.55 -23.67 -6.02
C THR A 145 6.86 -24.00 -5.31
N GLU A 146 6.74 -24.65 -4.15
CA GLU A 146 7.83 -25.45 -3.61
C GLU A 146 8.04 -26.60 -4.59
N ASN A 147 9.18 -26.59 -5.28
CA ASN A 147 9.71 -27.75 -6.00
C ASN A 147 10.69 -28.46 -5.08
#